data_AF-A0A844X756-F1
#
_entry.id   AF-A0A844X756-F1
#
_cell.length_a   1.000
_cell.length_b   1.000
_cell.length_c   1.000
_cell.angle_alpha   90.00
_cell.angle_beta   90.00
_cell.angle_gamma   90.00
#
_symmetry.space_group_name_H-M   'P 1'
#
loop_
_entity.id
_entity.type
_entity.pdbx_description
1 polymer ?
#
loop_
_entity_poly.entity_id
_entity_poly.type
_entity_poly.pdbx_seq_one_letter_code
_entity_poly.pdbx_strand_id
1 'polypeptide(L)'
;MPFRQPGQYEDVETGLYYNRFRYYDSNTGTYISQDPIGLAGGMALYNYVHDANTWIDPFGLTGTYMFTDGKRWYIGKGPVNRMYASMKQRVGGKANVTQGIHVDFGDNKIGLMVEAAMMRKKNAVISLNFDNAINSPGEKMLVDVYENDRALYDDIMKKADDFETKFNNQKGIKCH
;
A
#
# COMPACT_ATOMS: atom_id res chain seq x y z
N MET A 1 -7.77 -29.88 14.26
CA MET A 1 -8.95 -29.00 14.04
C MET A 1 -8.95 -27.93 15.13
N PRO A 2 -9.45 -26.66 15.03
CA PRO A 2 -10.29 -25.94 14.01
C PRO A 2 -9.62 -25.76 12.62
N PHE A 3 -10.18 -25.16 11.54
CA PHE A 3 -11.07 -23.99 11.17
C PHE A 3 -10.45 -22.54 11.08
N ARG A 4 -9.64 -22.18 10.05
CA ARG A 4 -9.00 -20.86 9.75
C ARG A 4 -9.98 -20.01 8.93
N GLN A 5 -10.21 -18.76 9.32
CA GLN A 5 -11.18 -17.89 8.64
C GLN A 5 -10.66 -17.39 7.28
N PRO A 6 -11.54 -17.20 6.27
CA PRO A 6 -11.14 -16.81 4.92
C PRO A 6 -10.62 -15.37 4.84
N GLY A 7 -9.63 -15.12 3.97
CA GLY A 7 -9.16 -13.76 3.64
C GLY A 7 -7.75 -13.38 4.12
N GLN A 8 -6.81 -14.33 4.19
CA GLN A 8 -5.38 -14.06 4.40
C GLN A 8 -4.57 -14.73 3.29
N TYR A 9 -3.76 -13.94 2.58
CA TYR A 9 -2.80 -14.40 1.58
C TYR A 9 -1.44 -14.63 2.25
N GLU A 10 -0.76 -15.72 1.87
CA GLU A 10 0.59 -16.07 2.31
C GLU A 10 1.59 -15.78 1.17
N ASP A 11 2.69 -15.10 1.48
CA ASP A 11 3.85 -14.94 0.58
C ASP A 11 5.01 -15.80 1.11
N VAL A 12 5.20 -16.95 0.45
CA VAL A 12 6.02 -18.08 0.92
C VAL A 12 7.52 -17.74 0.95
N GLU A 13 7.96 -16.66 0.28
CA GLU A 13 9.38 -16.29 0.24
C GLU A 13 9.78 -15.26 1.33
N THR A 14 8.83 -14.73 2.12
CA THR A 14 9.14 -13.81 3.24
C THR A 14 8.32 -14.00 4.52
N GLY A 15 7.30 -14.88 4.53
CA GLY A 15 6.55 -15.20 5.75
C GLY A 15 5.73 -14.05 6.35
N LEU A 16 5.44 -13.02 5.56
CA LEU A 16 4.67 -11.84 5.97
C LEU A 16 3.22 -11.94 5.50
N TYR A 17 2.30 -11.75 6.44
CA TYR A 17 0.85 -11.79 6.21
C TYR A 17 0.24 -10.40 6.37
N TYR A 18 -0.50 -9.94 5.36
CA TYR A 18 -1.22 -8.65 5.42
C TYR A 18 -2.64 -8.83 5.94
N ASN A 19 -3.02 -8.15 7.03
CA ASN A 19 -4.44 -7.89 7.31
C ASN A 19 -4.72 -6.60 8.11
N ARG A 20 -5.48 -5.70 7.47
CA ARG A 20 -6.50 -4.81 8.06
C ARG A 20 -6.20 -4.16 9.43
N PHE A 21 -5.16 -3.32 9.45
CA PHE A 21 -4.85 -2.26 10.46
C PHE A 21 -3.85 -2.55 11.59
N ARG A 22 -3.01 -3.60 11.54
CA ARG A 22 -1.82 -3.70 12.42
C ARG A 22 -0.58 -4.15 11.64
N TYR A 23 0.60 -3.74 12.09
CA TYR A 23 1.89 -4.23 11.60
C TYR A 23 2.28 -5.51 12.38
N TYR A 24 2.71 -6.54 11.67
CA TYR A 24 3.14 -7.83 12.23
C TYR A 24 4.62 -8.06 11.89
N ASP A 25 5.39 -8.58 12.84
CA ASP A 25 6.80 -8.95 12.68
C ASP A 25 6.91 -10.48 12.61
N SER A 26 7.41 -10.99 11.49
CA SER A 26 7.51 -12.44 11.24
C SER A 26 8.71 -13.12 11.90
N ASN A 27 9.70 -12.38 12.42
CA ASN A 27 10.90 -12.95 13.02
C ASN A 27 10.74 -13.30 14.50
N THR A 28 9.84 -12.63 15.22
CA THR A 28 9.72 -12.76 16.68
C THR A 28 8.42 -13.41 17.15
N GLY A 29 7.40 -13.52 16.29
CA GLY A 29 6.11 -14.11 16.65
C GLY A 29 5.27 -13.29 17.64
N THR A 30 5.66 -12.03 17.90
CA THR A 30 4.96 -11.12 18.82
C THR A 30 4.30 -9.95 18.10
N TYR A 31 3.08 -9.62 18.51
CA TYR A 31 2.42 -8.38 18.12
C TYR A 31 3.10 -7.19 18.81
N ILE A 32 3.51 -6.17 18.04
CA ILE A 32 4.15 -4.96 18.59
C ILE A 32 3.13 -3.95 19.18
N SER A 33 1.84 -4.30 19.20
CA SER A 33 0.81 -3.58 19.96
C SER A 33 -0.11 -4.57 20.66
N GLN A 34 -0.35 -4.34 21.95
CA GLN A 34 -1.25 -5.14 22.77
C GLN A 34 -2.71 -4.83 22.42
N ASP A 35 -3.54 -5.86 22.26
CA ASP A 35 -4.98 -5.70 22.00
C ASP A 35 -5.79 -6.88 22.59
N PRO A 36 -6.97 -6.66 23.17
CA PRO A 36 -7.75 -7.70 23.87
C PRO A 36 -8.69 -8.49 22.94
N ILE A 37 -8.83 -9.81 23.20
CA ILE A 37 -9.81 -10.76 22.62
C ILE A 37 -9.56 -11.11 21.13
N GLY A 38 -9.61 -12.36 20.63
CA GLY A 38 -9.81 -13.68 21.25
C GLY A 38 -10.14 -14.77 20.18
N LEU A 39 -9.34 -15.85 20.15
CA LEU A 39 -9.40 -17.12 19.36
C LEU A 39 -10.44 -17.39 18.24
N ALA A 40 -9.93 -17.89 17.07
CA ALA A 40 -10.33 -19.12 16.30
C ALA A 40 -10.02 -18.98 14.78
N GLY A 41 -9.38 -19.89 14.01
CA GLY A 41 -8.83 -21.26 14.20
C GLY A 41 -7.88 -21.66 13.03
N GLY A 42 -7.84 -22.91 12.46
CA GLY A 42 -6.83 -23.37 11.44
C GLY A 42 -7.21 -24.36 10.26
N MET A 43 -6.22 -25.08 9.71
CA MET A 43 -6.33 -26.40 8.99
C MET A 43 -7.34 -26.64 7.82
N ALA A 44 -6.92 -26.35 6.58
CA ALA A 44 -7.01 -27.25 5.41
C ALA A 44 -5.93 -26.79 4.40
N LEU A 45 -4.98 -27.65 4.00
CA LEU A 45 -3.60 -27.17 3.79
C LEU A 45 -3.00 -27.25 2.38
N TYR A 46 -3.51 -28.08 1.45
CA TYR A 46 -2.95 -28.19 0.09
C TYR A 46 -4.03 -28.51 -0.95
N ASN A 47 -4.28 -27.58 -1.87
CA ASN A 47 -4.70 -27.86 -3.24
C ASN A 47 -4.53 -26.60 -4.10
N TYR A 48 -3.83 -26.74 -5.22
CA TYR A 48 -3.63 -25.69 -6.21
C TYR A 48 -4.67 -25.89 -7.32
N VAL A 49 -5.49 -24.87 -7.62
CA VAL A 49 -6.45 -24.93 -8.73
C VAL A 49 -6.35 -23.66 -9.55
N HIS A 50 -6.27 -23.83 -10.87
CA HIS A 50 -6.26 -22.76 -11.85
C HIS A 50 -7.62 -22.04 -11.89
N ASP A 51 -7.68 -20.79 -11.44
CA ASP A 51 -8.18 -19.66 -12.24
C ASP A 51 -7.76 -18.33 -11.59
N ALA A 52 -7.45 -17.30 -12.38
CA ALA A 52 -6.70 -16.12 -11.92
C ALA A 52 -7.52 -14.82 -11.83
N ASN A 53 -8.82 -14.84 -12.15
CA ASN A 53 -9.60 -13.62 -12.46
C ASN A 53 -10.89 -13.42 -11.65
N THR A 54 -10.99 -13.96 -10.43
CA THR A 54 -12.17 -13.76 -9.59
C THR A 54 -11.85 -13.61 -8.11
N TRP A 55 -12.49 -12.62 -7.47
CA TRP A 55 -12.52 -12.29 -6.03
C TRP A 55 -11.30 -11.43 -5.57
N ILE A 56 -11.38 -10.13 -5.26
CA ILE A 56 -12.50 -9.22 -4.90
C ILE A 56 -12.09 -7.76 -5.23
N ASP A 57 -12.95 -6.95 -5.88
CA ASP A 57 -13.03 -5.50 -5.61
C ASP A 57 -14.46 -4.95 -5.77
N PRO A 58 -15.04 -4.48 -4.65
CA PRO A 58 -16.11 -3.49 -4.68
C PRO A 58 -15.89 -2.34 -3.66
N PHE A 59 -14.65 -2.09 -3.22
CA PHE A 59 -14.36 -1.18 -2.09
C PHE A 59 -13.22 -0.16 -2.33
N GLY A 60 -12.68 -0.05 -3.55
CA GLY A 60 -11.78 1.04 -3.93
C GLY A 60 -10.40 0.96 -3.26
N LEU A 61 -9.89 -0.28 -3.11
CA LEU A 61 -8.56 -0.51 -2.55
C LEU A 61 -7.42 -0.14 -3.52
N THR A 62 -7.71 0.05 -4.80
CA THR A 62 -6.77 0.22 -5.92
C THR A 62 -5.85 1.44 -5.83
N GLY A 63 -6.39 2.61 -5.45
CA GLY A 63 -5.70 3.89 -5.61
C GLY A 63 -4.48 4.13 -4.72
N THR A 64 -3.62 5.05 -5.15
CA THR A 64 -2.41 5.51 -4.45
C THR A 64 -2.57 6.98 -4.08
N TYR A 65 -1.98 7.41 -2.97
CA TYR A 65 -2.07 8.78 -2.49
C TYR A 65 -0.75 9.31 -1.95
N MET A 66 -0.58 10.63 -2.06
CA MET A 66 0.52 11.36 -1.46
C MET A 66 0.01 12.68 -0.89
N PHE A 67 0.49 13.10 0.29
CA PHE A 67 0.15 14.41 0.85
C PHE A 67 1.29 15.03 1.67
N THR A 68 1.19 16.34 1.91
CA THR A 68 2.10 17.11 2.77
C THR A 68 1.38 18.23 3.52
N ASP A 69 1.90 18.59 4.69
CA ASP A 69 1.58 19.82 5.44
C ASP A 69 2.55 20.99 5.10
N GLY A 70 3.42 20.82 4.11
CA GLY A 70 4.52 21.73 3.78
C GLY A 70 5.80 21.51 4.59
N LYS A 71 5.83 20.55 5.52
CA LYS A 71 7.03 20.16 6.30
C LYS A 71 7.37 18.69 6.09
N ARG A 72 6.36 17.81 6.18
CA ARG A 72 6.48 16.36 6.05
C ARG A 72 5.60 15.84 4.93
N TRP A 73 5.99 14.71 4.39
CA TRP A 73 5.39 14.06 3.24
C TRP A 73 4.98 12.65 3.61
N TYR A 74 3.92 12.13 3.02
CA TYR A 74 3.54 10.74 3.17
C TYR A 74 3.00 10.19 1.87
N ILE A 75 3.51 9.04 1.45
CA ILE A 75 2.99 8.22 0.35
C ILE A 75 2.28 7.01 0.97
N GLY A 76 1.13 6.63 0.42
CA GLY A 76 0.40 5.44 0.85
C GLY A 76 -0.57 4.93 -0.20
N LYS A 77 -1.15 3.76 0.07
CA LYS A 77 -2.03 3.05 -0.86
C LYS A 77 -3.37 2.67 -0.21
N GLY A 78 -4.46 2.77 -0.97
CA GLY A 78 -5.85 2.47 -0.58
C GLY A 78 -6.86 3.59 -0.91
N PRO A 79 -8.12 3.49 -0.43
CA PRO A 79 -9.20 4.41 -0.78
C PRO A 79 -9.00 5.81 -0.19
N VAL A 80 -9.72 6.80 -0.73
CA VAL A 80 -9.78 8.18 -0.23
C VAL A 80 -10.02 8.26 1.28
N ASN A 81 -10.88 7.40 1.83
CA ASN A 81 -11.15 7.33 3.28
C ASN A 81 -9.90 6.94 4.10
N ARG A 82 -9.02 6.08 3.56
CA ARG A 82 -7.75 5.71 4.18
C ARG A 82 -6.71 6.84 4.06
N MET A 83 -6.71 7.58 2.95
CA MET A 83 -5.93 8.82 2.83
C MET A 83 -6.32 9.81 3.93
N TYR A 84 -7.62 10.08 4.13
CA TYR A 84 -8.10 10.97 5.18
C TYR A 84 -7.79 10.46 6.60
N ALA A 85 -7.86 9.15 6.85
CA ALA A 85 -7.40 8.57 8.11
C ALA A 85 -5.89 8.78 8.33
N SER A 86 -5.07 8.61 7.29
CA SER A 86 -3.62 8.85 7.33
C SER A 86 -3.30 10.31 7.61
N MET A 87 -4.03 11.25 6.99
CA MET A 87 -3.92 12.69 7.27
C MET A 87 -4.28 13.03 8.71
N LYS A 88 -5.36 12.44 9.26
CA LYS A 88 -5.73 12.61 10.67
C LYS A 88 -4.64 12.12 11.62
N GLN A 89 -4.03 10.98 11.33
CA GLN A 89 -2.97 10.38 12.15
C GLN A 89 -1.64 11.15 12.11
N ARG A 90 -1.24 11.67 10.94
CA ARG A 90 0.11 12.24 10.73
C ARG A 90 0.17 13.76 10.90
N VAL A 91 -0.81 14.48 10.35
CA VAL A 91 -0.84 15.95 10.33
C VAL A 91 -2.02 16.53 11.11
N GLY A 92 -2.74 15.72 11.90
CA GLY A 92 -3.87 16.17 12.71
C GLY A 92 -5.18 16.39 11.95
N GLY A 93 -5.21 16.20 10.63
CA GLY A 93 -6.43 16.22 9.83
C GLY A 93 -6.33 16.96 8.50
N LYS A 94 -7.40 16.90 7.71
CA LYS A 94 -7.48 17.44 6.34
C LYS A 94 -7.16 18.94 6.26
N ALA A 95 -7.49 19.71 7.30
CA ALA A 95 -7.31 21.16 7.34
C ALA A 95 -5.82 21.60 7.37
N ASN A 96 -4.92 20.73 7.83
CA ASN A 96 -3.49 21.03 7.96
C ASN A 96 -2.68 20.59 6.73
N VAL A 97 -3.32 19.96 5.74
CA VAL A 97 -2.69 19.53 4.49
C VAL A 97 -2.66 20.68 3.50
N THR A 98 -1.46 21.06 3.06
CA THR A 98 -1.27 22.10 2.03
C THR A 98 -1.53 21.55 0.62
N GLN A 99 -1.19 20.28 0.40
CA GLN A 99 -1.23 19.63 -0.92
C GLN A 99 -1.41 18.12 -0.75
N GLY A 100 -2.33 17.52 -1.51
CA GLY A 100 -2.59 16.08 -1.46
C GLY A 100 -3.27 15.54 -2.71
N ILE A 101 -2.83 14.37 -3.18
CA ILE A 101 -3.43 13.65 -4.30
C ILE A 101 -3.88 12.26 -3.84
N HIS A 102 -5.00 11.80 -4.39
CA HIS A 102 -5.35 10.40 -4.53
C HIS A 102 -5.58 10.14 -6.01
N VAL A 103 -5.09 9.02 -6.54
CA VAL A 103 -5.28 8.60 -7.93
C VAL A 103 -5.70 7.14 -7.92
N ASP A 104 -6.84 6.84 -8.52
CA ASP A 104 -7.24 5.46 -8.80
C ASP A 104 -6.57 4.96 -10.10
N PHE A 105 -5.97 3.77 -10.04
CA PHE A 105 -5.33 3.13 -11.18
C PHE A 105 -6.18 2.00 -11.80
N GLY A 106 -7.36 1.71 -11.24
CA GLY A 106 -8.25 0.63 -11.68
C GLY A 106 -7.75 -0.79 -11.38
N ASP A 107 -6.47 -0.96 -11.06
CA ASP A 107 -5.86 -2.23 -10.69
C ASP A 107 -5.01 -2.11 -9.41
N ASN A 108 -5.16 -3.10 -8.53
CA ASN A 108 -4.53 -3.10 -7.21
C ASN A 108 -3.00 -3.32 -7.26
N LYS A 109 -2.51 -4.13 -8.22
CA LYS A 109 -1.09 -4.39 -8.45
C LYS A 109 -0.41 -3.17 -9.06
N ILE A 110 -1.05 -2.52 -10.04
CA ILE A 110 -0.58 -1.26 -10.63
C ILE A 110 -0.44 -0.18 -9.54
N GLY A 111 -1.47 0.01 -8.70
CA GLY A 111 -1.38 0.98 -7.60
C GLY A 111 -0.28 0.66 -6.57
N LEU A 112 -0.02 -0.62 -6.28
CA LEU A 112 1.11 -1.05 -5.44
C LEU A 112 2.46 -0.72 -6.08
N MET A 113 2.65 -1.04 -7.36
CA MET A 113 3.91 -0.79 -8.06
C MET A 113 4.15 0.72 -8.26
N VAL A 114 3.11 1.53 -8.48
CA VAL A 114 3.23 3.00 -8.53
C VAL A 114 3.54 3.59 -7.14
N GLU A 115 2.96 3.06 -6.05
CA GLU A 115 3.35 3.44 -4.68
C GLU A 115 4.84 3.17 -4.44
N ALA A 116 5.31 1.96 -4.78
CA ALA A 116 6.71 1.56 -4.66
C ALA A 116 7.64 2.46 -5.49
N ALA A 117 7.33 2.66 -6.76
CA ALA A 117 8.10 3.54 -7.65
C ALA A 117 8.20 4.97 -7.10
N MET A 118 7.10 5.53 -6.59
CA MET A 118 7.09 6.85 -5.94
C MET A 118 7.93 6.87 -4.65
N MET A 119 7.81 5.85 -3.79
CA MET A 119 8.58 5.76 -2.55
C MET A 119 10.09 5.61 -2.82
N ARG A 120 10.47 4.81 -3.81
CA ARG A 120 11.85 4.64 -4.29
C ARG A 120 12.40 5.93 -4.88
N LYS A 121 11.67 6.57 -5.80
CA LYS A 121 12.06 7.86 -6.42
C LYS A 121 12.26 8.99 -5.41
N LYS A 122 11.49 8.99 -4.32
CA LYS A 122 11.56 9.98 -3.23
C LYS A 122 12.48 9.60 -2.07
N ASN A 123 13.09 8.40 -2.09
CA ASN A 123 13.79 7.80 -0.94
C ASN A 123 12.96 7.86 0.35
N ALA A 124 11.65 7.63 0.25
CA ALA A 124 10.66 7.97 1.27
C ALA A 124 10.88 7.25 2.62
N VAL A 125 11.58 6.10 2.63
CA VAL A 125 11.88 5.34 3.86
C VAL A 125 13.10 5.88 4.62
N ILE A 126 13.99 6.60 3.92
CA ILE A 126 15.27 7.10 4.44
C ILE A 126 15.20 8.62 4.68
N SER A 127 14.39 9.33 3.91
CA SER A 127 14.25 10.78 3.97
C SER A 127 13.55 11.23 5.25
N LEU A 128 14.23 12.05 6.05
CA LEU A 128 13.68 12.68 7.28
C LEU A 128 12.42 13.53 7.03
N ASN A 129 12.17 13.91 5.78
CA ASN A 129 10.99 14.67 5.38
C ASN A 129 9.78 13.77 5.05
N PHE A 130 9.88 12.45 5.17
CA PHE A 130 8.78 11.51 4.93
C PHE A 130 8.39 10.73 6.19
N ASP A 131 7.09 10.61 6.46
CA ASP A 131 6.52 9.78 7.56
C ASP A 131 6.34 8.30 7.13
N ASN A 132 7.14 7.83 6.18
CA ASN A 132 7.14 6.46 5.66
C ASN A 132 8.23 5.64 6.37
N ALA A 133 7.85 4.67 7.21
CA ALA A 133 8.80 3.91 8.03
C ALA A 133 9.19 2.53 7.46
N ILE A 134 8.53 2.07 6.40
CA ILE A 134 8.75 0.76 5.75
C ILE A 134 8.71 0.89 4.23
N ASN A 135 9.37 -0.03 3.52
CA ASN A 135 9.24 -0.14 2.07
C ASN A 135 7.79 -0.47 1.66
N SER A 136 7.40 -0.08 0.45
CA SER A 136 6.09 -0.46 -0.10
C SER A 136 6.03 -1.98 -0.30
N PRO A 137 4.89 -2.64 0.00
CA PRO A 137 4.68 -4.03 -0.40
C PRO A 137 4.70 -4.25 -1.92
N GLY A 138 4.60 -3.19 -2.73
CA GLY A 138 4.77 -3.25 -4.19
C GLY A 138 6.23 -3.35 -4.67
N GLU A 139 7.24 -3.19 -3.81
CA GLU A 139 8.65 -3.15 -4.23
C GLU A 139 9.08 -4.47 -4.88
N LYS A 140 8.70 -5.63 -4.32
CA LYS A 140 8.95 -6.94 -4.93
C LYS A 140 8.35 -7.06 -6.33
N MET A 141 7.12 -6.57 -6.49
CA MET A 141 6.40 -6.63 -7.77
C MET A 141 7.06 -5.74 -8.83
N LEU A 142 7.56 -4.57 -8.42
CA LEU A 142 8.29 -3.66 -9.29
C LEU A 142 9.64 -4.25 -9.73
N VAL A 143 10.32 -5.01 -8.87
CA VAL A 143 11.56 -5.74 -9.20
C VAL A 143 11.29 -6.93 -10.13
N ASP A 144 10.29 -7.76 -9.84
CA ASP A 144 9.87 -8.87 -10.70
C ASP A 144 9.53 -8.38 -12.12
N VAL A 145 8.73 -7.31 -12.22
CA VAL A 145 8.36 -6.69 -13.50
C VAL A 145 9.57 -6.04 -14.21
N TYR A 146 10.54 -5.47 -13.48
CA TYR A 146 11.79 -4.96 -14.08
C TYR A 146 12.57 -6.06 -14.82
N GLU A 147 12.58 -7.28 -14.29
CA GLU A 147 13.30 -8.43 -14.84
C GLU A 147 12.51 -9.17 -15.91
N ASN A 148 11.19 -9.32 -15.73
CA ASN A 148 10.33 -10.20 -16.54
C ASN A 148 9.42 -9.47 -17.55
N ASP A 149 9.02 -8.21 -17.34
CA ASP A 149 8.19 -7.43 -18.26
C ASP A 149 8.58 -5.95 -18.29
N ARG A 150 9.56 -5.65 -19.14
CA ARG A 150 10.10 -4.29 -19.30
C ARG A 150 9.07 -3.26 -19.75
N ALA A 151 8.12 -3.67 -20.59
CA ALA A 151 7.10 -2.76 -21.12
C ALA A 151 6.15 -2.31 -20.00
N LEU A 152 5.74 -3.25 -19.13
CA LEU A 152 4.97 -2.94 -17.94
C LEU A 152 5.78 -2.10 -16.94
N TYR A 153 7.07 -2.40 -16.74
CA TYR A 153 7.94 -1.59 -15.86
C TYR A 153 7.97 -0.12 -16.31
N ASP A 154 8.25 0.13 -17.59
CA ASP A 154 8.37 1.50 -18.11
C ASP A 154 7.01 2.24 -18.08
N ASP A 155 5.88 1.54 -18.25
CA ASP A 155 4.51 2.10 -18.06
C ASP A 155 4.19 2.42 -16.60
N ILE A 156 4.60 1.58 -15.64
CA ILE A 156 4.49 1.89 -14.20
C ILE A 156 5.31 3.13 -13.83
N MET A 157 6.55 3.24 -14.32
CA MET A 157 7.40 4.41 -14.08
C MET A 157 6.76 5.68 -14.67
N LYS A 158 6.22 5.60 -15.89
CA LYS A 158 5.46 6.70 -16.49
C LYS A 158 4.23 7.09 -15.65
N LYS A 159 3.48 6.13 -15.12
CA LYS A 159 2.34 6.39 -14.21
C LYS A 159 2.78 7.07 -12.91
N ALA A 160 3.95 6.74 -12.37
CA ALA A 160 4.53 7.43 -11.22
C ALA A 160 4.96 8.87 -11.57
N ASP A 161 5.56 9.10 -12.74
CA ASP A 161 5.92 10.44 -13.21
C ASP A 161 4.69 11.33 -13.47
N ASP A 162 3.62 10.78 -14.07
CA ASP A 162 2.33 11.44 -14.22
C ASP A 162 1.67 11.74 -12.86
N PHE A 163 1.74 10.81 -11.91
CA PHE A 163 1.24 11.00 -10.54
C PHE A 163 1.97 12.14 -9.82
N GLU A 164 3.30 12.18 -9.90
CA GLU A 164 4.11 13.26 -9.34
C GLU A 164 3.81 14.60 -10.04
N THR A 165 3.67 14.60 -11.36
CA THR A 165 3.34 15.80 -12.14
C THR A 165 1.97 16.37 -11.76
N LYS A 166 0.95 15.50 -11.64
CA LYS A 166 -0.38 15.87 -11.13
C LYS A 166 -0.31 16.41 -9.70
N PHE A 167 0.49 15.79 -8.83
CA PHE A 167 0.70 16.29 -7.47
C PHE A 167 1.31 17.69 -7.50
N ASN A 168 2.44 17.89 -8.17
CA ASN A 168 3.18 19.16 -8.19
C ASN A 168 2.36 20.33 -8.78
N ASN A 169 1.48 20.05 -9.74
CA ASN A 169 0.68 21.06 -10.44
C ASN A 169 -0.63 21.47 -9.73
N GLN A 170 -0.99 20.85 -8.60
CA GLN A 170 -2.25 21.14 -7.89
C GLN A 170 -2.02 21.75 -6.50
N LYS A 171 -3.02 22.55 -6.04
CA LYS A 171 -3.08 23.09 -4.68
C LYS A 171 -4.23 22.45 -3.90
N GLY A 172 -4.05 22.26 -2.59
CA GLY A 172 -5.03 21.57 -1.74
C GLY A 172 -5.12 20.07 -2.06
N ILE A 173 -6.26 19.47 -1.72
CA ILE A 173 -6.49 18.02 -1.88
C ILE A 173 -7.40 17.74 -3.07
N LYS A 174 -6.98 16.82 -3.94
CA LYS A 174 -7.74 16.29 -5.07
C LYS A 174 -7.73 14.75 -5.08
N CYS A 175 -8.75 14.18 -5.70
CA CYS A 175 -8.88 12.77 -6.01
C CYS A 175 -9.15 12.67 -7.52
N HIS A 176 -8.53 11.71 -8.20
CA HIS A 176 -8.60 11.49 -9.65
C HIS A 176 -8.86 10.02 -9.96
#